data_AF-A0A831M9T7-F1
#
_entry.id   AF-A0A831M9T7-F1
#
_cell.length_a   1.000
_cell.length_b   1.000
_cell.length_c   1.000
_cell.angle_alpha   90.00
_cell.angle_beta   90.00
_cell.angle_gamma   90.00
#
_symmetry.space_group_name_H-M   'P 1'
#
loop_
_entity.id
_entity.type
_entity.pdbx_description
1 polymer ?
#
loop_
_entity_poly.entity_id
_entity_poly.type
_entity_poly.pdbx_seq_one_letter_code
_entity_poly.pdbx_strand_id
1 'polypeptide(L)'
;YADAVKILYGYSPECECITGFTVVSSRETPGFGDKLTTDTAFLENFKALDARLNADKSGLANVIVTVKHGTKTQPWQVDAISGATVSSRAVGRALNDSASRVLPALAPRLDELHHRSD
;
A
#
# COMPACT_ATOMS: atom_id res chain seq x y z
N TYR A 1 1.52 -11.41 19.17
CA TYR A 1 0.93 -11.60 17.84
C TYR A 1 0.28 -10.26 17.51
N ALA A 2 0.74 -9.54 16.49
CA ALA A 2 0.16 -8.24 16.16
C ALA A 2 -1.20 -8.46 15.50
N ASP A 3 -2.25 -7.84 16.06
CA ASP A 3 -3.62 -7.99 15.61
C ASP A 3 -3.87 -7.39 14.21
N ALA A 4 -4.95 -7.82 13.56
CA ALA A 4 -5.26 -7.45 12.18
C ALA A 4 -5.46 -5.93 12.00
N VAL A 5 -4.66 -5.33 11.11
CA VAL A 5 -4.83 -3.96 10.63
C VAL A 5 -5.71 -3.99 9.38
N LYS A 6 -6.80 -3.22 9.36
CA LYS A 6 -7.59 -2.97 8.16
C LYS A 6 -7.19 -1.63 7.56
N ILE A 7 -6.89 -1.66 6.28
CA ILE A 7 -6.53 -0.48 5.50
C ILE A 7 -7.48 -0.28 4.34
N LEU A 8 -7.59 0.97 3.90
CA LEU A 8 -8.17 1.36 2.62
C LEU A 8 -7.09 2.13 1.86
N TYR A 9 -6.99 1.91 0.55
CA TYR A 9 -6.02 2.63 -0.29
C TYR A 9 -6.66 3.04 -1.61
N GLY A 10 -6.16 4.14 -2.17
CA GLY A 10 -6.47 4.56 -3.52
C GLY A 10 -5.51 3.90 -4.50
N TYR A 11 -6.03 3.46 -5.65
CA TYR A 11 -5.23 2.98 -6.78
C TYR A 11 -5.61 3.79 -8.02
N SER A 12 -4.61 4.34 -8.70
CA SER A 12 -4.82 5.03 -9.98
C SER A 12 -4.34 4.13 -11.13
N PRO A 13 -5.22 3.81 -12.11
CA PRO A 13 -4.83 3.07 -13.31
C PRO A 13 -3.88 3.84 -14.22
N GLU A 14 -3.86 5.18 -14.16
CA GLU A 14 -3.03 6.02 -15.04
C GLU A 14 -1.53 5.89 -14.74
N CYS A 15 -1.17 5.85 -13.45
CA CYS A 15 0.21 5.61 -13.00
C CYS A 15 0.46 4.17 -12.58
N GLU A 16 -0.59 3.34 -12.56
CA GLU A 16 -0.61 2.00 -11.98
C GLU A 16 0.00 1.96 -10.56
N CYS A 17 -0.41 2.93 -9.75
CA CYS A 17 0.21 3.20 -8.46
C CYS A 17 -0.84 3.41 -7.36
N ILE A 18 -0.45 3.09 -6.13
CA ILE A 18 -1.21 3.47 -4.94
C ILE A 18 -0.93 4.94 -4.66
N THR A 19 -2.00 5.73 -4.52
CA THR A 19 -1.97 7.20 -4.39
C THR A 19 -2.20 7.70 -2.97
N GLY A 20 -2.50 6.78 -2.06
CA GLY A 20 -2.62 7.04 -0.63
C GLY A 20 -3.22 5.84 0.10
N PHE A 21 -3.18 5.88 1.42
CA PHE A 21 -3.84 4.89 2.26
C PHE A 21 -4.37 5.52 3.54
N THR A 22 -5.29 4.83 4.19
CA THR A 22 -5.76 5.14 5.54
C THR A 22 -5.98 3.86 6.34
N VAL A 23 -5.84 3.95 7.66
CA VAL A 23 -6.13 2.87 8.58
C VAL A 23 -7.61 2.96 8.98
N VAL A 24 -8.39 1.96 8.58
CA VAL A 24 -9.84 1.89 8.86
C VAL A 24 -10.11 1.34 10.26
N SER A 25 -9.33 0.35 10.68
CA SER A 25 -9.37 -0.16 12.05
C SER A 25 -8.06 -0.84 12.40
N SER A 26 -7.56 -0.60 13.60
CA SER A 26 -6.44 -1.33 14.20
C SER A 26 -6.83 -1.79 15.59
N ARG A 27 -6.37 -2.96 16.00
CA ARG A 27 -6.46 -3.44 17.39
C ARG A 27 -5.15 -3.25 18.15
N GLU A 28 -4.20 -2.49 17.59
CA GLU A 28 -2.95 -2.20 18.28
C GLU A 28 -3.14 -1.32 19.52
N THR A 29 -2.27 -1.52 20.51
CA THR A 29 -2.17 -0.69 21.71
C THR A 29 -2.06 0.80 21.34
N PRO A 30 -2.74 1.71 22.06
CA PRO A 30 -2.69 3.15 21.80
C PRO A 30 -1.25 3.66 21.63
N GLY A 31 -1.00 4.48 20.61
CA GLY A 31 0.30 5.12 20.33
C GLY A 31 1.07 4.57 19.12
N PHE A 32 0.73 3.39 18.59
CA PHE A 32 1.37 2.86 17.37
C PHE A 32 0.73 3.36 16.07
N GLY A 33 -0.60 3.56 16.04
CA GLY A 33 -1.32 4.07 14.87
C GLY A 33 -1.00 5.53 14.54
N ASP A 34 -0.71 6.34 15.56
CA ASP A 34 -0.53 7.79 15.41
C ASP A 34 0.57 8.13 14.41
N LYS A 35 1.70 7.41 14.46
CA LYS A 35 2.82 7.65 13.55
C LYS A 35 2.50 7.23 12.11
N LEU A 36 1.70 6.17 11.91
CA LEU A 36 1.32 5.74 10.55
C LEU A 36 0.50 6.79 9.81
N THR A 37 -0.21 7.66 10.54
CA THR A 37 -1.07 8.71 9.98
C THR A 37 -0.49 10.12 10.08
N THR A 38 0.60 10.32 10.83
CA THR A 38 1.20 11.66 11.07
C THR A 38 2.65 11.79 10.60
N ASP A 39 3.39 10.69 10.50
CA ASP A 39 4.78 10.74 10.03
C ASP A 39 4.83 11.07 8.54
N THR A 40 5.23 12.30 8.21
CA THR A 40 5.23 12.80 6.83
C THR A 40 6.11 11.94 5.93
N ALA A 41 7.32 11.57 6.36
CA ALA A 41 8.23 10.75 5.56
C ALA A 41 7.66 9.37 5.26
N PHE A 42 6.92 8.79 6.21
CA PHE A 42 6.19 7.57 5.98
C PHE A 42 5.05 7.75 4.97
N LEU A 43 4.25 8.80 5.11
CA LEU A 43 3.13 9.10 4.20
C LEU A 43 3.60 9.37 2.76
N GLU A 44 4.78 9.96 2.58
CA GLU A 44 5.39 10.16 1.26
C GLU A 44 5.55 8.85 0.46
N ASN A 45 5.70 7.70 1.14
CA ASN A 45 5.79 6.41 0.45
C ASN A 45 4.59 6.14 -0.45
N PHE A 46 3.42 6.67 -0.10
CA PHE A 46 2.13 6.28 -0.68
C PHE A 46 1.56 7.31 -1.65
N LYS A 47 2.26 8.41 -1.94
CA LYS A 47 1.80 9.36 -2.98
C LYS A 47 1.80 8.74 -4.39
N ALA A 48 2.76 7.85 -4.64
CA ALA A 48 2.90 7.11 -5.89
C ALA A 48 3.66 5.79 -5.65
N LEU A 49 3.13 4.96 -4.75
CA LEU A 49 3.72 3.65 -4.48
C LEU A 49 3.45 2.73 -5.68
N ASP A 50 4.51 2.27 -6.34
CA ASP A 50 4.40 1.43 -7.54
C ASP A 50 3.66 0.13 -7.23
N ALA A 51 2.56 -0.09 -7.94
CA ALA A 51 1.69 -1.27 -7.81
C ALA A 51 1.32 -1.81 -9.18
N ARG A 52 2.20 -1.61 -10.18
CA ARG A 52 2.03 -2.09 -11.54
C ARG A 52 1.80 -3.58 -11.60
N LEU A 53 0.97 -4.00 -12.55
CA LEU A 53 0.81 -5.41 -12.86
C LEU A 53 1.97 -5.90 -13.74
N ASN A 54 2.28 -7.18 -13.64
CA ASN A 54 3.20 -7.85 -14.55
C ASN A 54 2.61 -7.95 -15.97
N ALA A 55 3.43 -8.34 -16.95
CA ALA A 55 3.05 -8.34 -18.36
C ALA A 55 1.81 -9.19 -18.69
N ASP A 56 1.57 -10.28 -17.95
CA ASP A 56 0.41 -11.15 -18.13
C ASP A 56 -0.79 -10.77 -17.25
N LYS A 57 -0.68 -9.67 -16.49
CA LYS A 57 -1.69 -9.15 -15.57
C LYS A 57 -2.15 -10.16 -14.50
N SER A 58 -1.35 -11.18 -14.20
CA SER A 58 -1.66 -12.21 -13.20
C SER A 58 -1.29 -11.79 -11.77
N GLY A 59 -0.46 -10.77 -11.62
CA GLY A 59 0.06 -10.32 -10.33
C GLY A 59 0.77 -8.96 -10.44
N LEU A 60 1.40 -8.53 -9.35
CA LEU A 60 2.23 -7.33 -9.37
C LEU A 60 3.54 -7.58 -10.12
N ALA A 61 4.03 -6.57 -10.84
CA ALA A 61 5.36 -6.58 -11.45
C ALA A 61 6.46 -6.66 -10.39
N ASN A 62 6.24 -5.99 -9.25
CA ASN A 62 7.09 -6.10 -8.06
C ASN A 62 6.22 -6.23 -6.82
N VAL A 63 6.60 -7.12 -5.90
CA VAL A 63 5.92 -7.22 -4.60
C VAL A 63 6.16 -5.96 -3.80
N ILE A 64 5.10 -5.42 -3.20
CA ILE A 64 5.23 -4.28 -2.29
C ILE A 64 5.90 -4.78 -1.02
N VAL A 65 7.03 -4.17 -0.65
CA VAL A 65 7.85 -4.64 0.48
C VAL A 65 8.25 -3.50 1.39
N THR A 66 8.07 -3.69 2.69
CA THR A 66 8.57 -2.75 3.69
C THR A 66 10.05 -2.97 3.94
N VAL A 67 10.85 -1.92 3.80
CA VAL A 67 12.30 -1.92 4.06
C VAL A 67 12.62 -1.18 5.35
N LYS A 68 13.87 -1.29 5.82
CA LYS A 68 14.30 -0.56 7.01
C LYS A 68 14.26 0.95 6.74
N HIS A 69 13.94 1.74 7.75
CA HIS A 69 13.97 3.21 7.65
C HIS A 69 15.26 3.73 7.01
N GLY A 70 15.11 4.64 6.05
CA GLY A 70 16.20 5.25 5.27
C GLY A 70 16.86 4.31 4.26
N THR A 71 16.24 3.17 3.93
CA THR A 71 16.83 2.18 2.99
C THR A 71 16.01 1.94 1.74
N LYS A 72 14.91 2.68 1.57
CA LYS A 72 14.15 2.68 0.31
C LYS A 72 15.01 3.14 -0.87
N THR A 73 15.08 2.28 -1.87
CA THR A 73 15.81 2.49 -3.13
C THR A 73 14.91 2.31 -4.35
N GLN A 74 13.75 1.68 -4.17
CA GLN A 74 12.84 1.30 -5.27
C GLN A 74 11.42 1.83 -5.03
N PRO A 75 10.65 2.13 -6.09
CA PRO A 75 9.36 2.79 -5.96
C PRO A 75 8.26 1.90 -5.35
N TRP A 76 8.37 0.57 -5.42
CA TRP A 76 7.43 -0.39 -4.79
C TRP A 76 7.75 -0.69 -3.31
N GLN A 77 8.83 -0.10 -2.77
CA GLN A 77 9.20 -0.28 -1.38
C GLN A 77 8.45 0.71 -0.47
N VAL A 78 8.17 0.31 0.76
CA VAL A 78 7.69 1.19 1.82
C VAL A 78 8.82 1.39 2.81
N ASP A 79 9.34 2.60 2.93
CA ASP A 79 10.34 2.92 3.94
C ASP A 79 9.68 2.90 5.33
N ALA A 80 10.19 2.06 6.25
CA ALA A 80 9.59 1.97 7.58
C ALA A 80 9.83 3.25 8.42
N ILE A 81 9.01 3.40 9.46
CA ILE A 81 9.24 4.40 10.50
C ILE A 81 10.26 3.86 11.49
N SER A 82 11.26 4.66 11.84
CA SER A 82 12.21 4.32 12.91
C SER A 82 11.49 4.13 14.24
N GLY A 83 11.70 2.99 14.90
CA GLY A 83 11.04 2.64 16.16
C GLY A 83 9.58 2.17 16.03
N ALA A 84 9.01 2.09 14.83
CA ALA A 84 7.66 1.54 14.59
C ALA A 84 7.65 0.52 13.43
N THR A 85 8.73 -0.26 13.32
CA THR A 85 8.95 -1.16 12.18
C THR A 85 7.93 -2.30 12.09
N VAL A 86 7.36 -2.76 13.21
CA VAL A 86 6.32 -3.81 13.21
C VAL A 86 5.05 -3.28 12.54
N SER A 87 4.55 -2.12 12.97
CA SER A 87 3.36 -1.49 12.39
C SER A 87 3.58 -1.08 10.93
N SER A 88 4.75 -0.54 10.57
CA SER A 88 5.08 -0.26 9.15
C SER A 88 5.04 -1.52 8.28
N ARG A 89 5.56 -2.65 8.78
CA ARG A 89 5.50 -3.94 8.06
C ARG A 89 4.09 -4.49 7.94
N ALA A 90 3.25 -4.29 8.96
CA ALA A 90 1.85 -4.69 8.91
C ALA A 90 1.11 -3.96 7.78
N VAL A 91 1.32 -2.64 7.64
CA VAL A 91 0.74 -1.85 6.53
C VAL A 91 1.26 -2.31 5.18
N GLY A 92 2.58 -2.43 5.00
CA GLY A 92 3.14 -2.86 3.71
C GLY A 92 2.69 -4.26 3.30
N ARG A 93 2.59 -5.19 4.26
CA ARG A 93 2.04 -6.53 4.02
C ARG A 93 0.57 -6.47 3.63
N ALA A 94 -0.25 -5.71 4.35
CA ALA A 94 -1.68 -5.59 4.03
C ALA A 94 -1.90 -5.01 2.62
N LEU A 95 -1.08 -4.03 2.21
CA LEU A 95 -1.09 -3.49 0.85
C LEU A 95 -0.71 -4.55 -0.17
N ASN A 96 0.42 -5.24 0.03
CA ASN A 96 0.88 -6.29 -0.88
C ASN A 96 -0.16 -7.41 -1.05
N ASP A 97 -0.67 -7.93 0.07
CA ASP A 97 -1.61 -9.05 0.10
C ASP A 97 -2.95 -8.70 -0.55
N SER A 98 -3.39 -7.44 -0.40
CA SER A 98 -4.59 -6.94 -1.06
C SER A 98 -4.34 -6.68 -2.55
N ALA A 99 -3.33 -5.89 -2.89
CA ALA A 99 -3.03 -5.46 -4.25
C ALA A 99 -2.75 -6.66 -5.18
N SER A 100 -1.96 -7.63 -4.70
CA SER A 100 -1.64 -8.85 -5.47
C SER A 100 -2.86 -9.73 -5.77
N ARG A 101 -3.94 -9.60 -4.99
CA ARG A 101 -5.18 -10.36 -5.21
C ARG A 101 -6.21 -9.56 -5.99
N VAL A 102 -6.36 -8.29 -5.65
CA VAL A 102 -7.47 -7.45 -6.11
C VAL A 102 -7.14 -6.80 -7.46
N LEU A 103 -5.92 -6.30 -7.67
CA LEU A 103 -5.58 -5.59 -8.90
C LEU A 103 -5.63 -6.50 -10.15
N PRO A 104 -5.08 -7.73 -10.14
CA PRO A 104 -5.24 -8.66 -11.26
C PRO A 104 -6.70 -8.95 -11.60
N ALA A 105 -7.56 -9.11 -10.59
CA ALA A 105 -8.99 -9.37 -10.78
C ALA A 105 -9.76 -8.14 -11.30
N LEU A 106 -9.30 -6.93 -10.97
CA LEU A 106 -9.87 -5.68 -11.46
C LEU A 106 -9.36 -5.31 -12.86
N ALA A 107 -8.16 -5.72 -13.24
CA ALA A 107 -7.49 -5.28 -14.46
C ALA A 107 -8.33 -5.40 -15.74
N PRO A 108 -9.08 -6.50 -15.98
CA PRO A 108 -9.92 -6.63 -17.17
C PRO A 108 -11.15 -5.71 -17.18
N ARG A 109 -11.51 -5.12 -16.04
CA ARG A 109 -12.73 -4.32 -15.83
C ARG A 109 -12.45 -2.84 -15.57
N LEU A 110 -11.18 -2.43 -15.59
CA LEU A 110 -10.79 -1.04 -15.33
C LEU A 110 -11.44 -0.06 -16.33
N ASP A 111 -11.56 -0.46 -17.59
CA ASP A 111 -12.18 0.36 -18.63
C ASP A 111 -13.69 0.60 -18.40
N GLU A 112 -14.37 -0.36 -17.76
CA GLU A 112 -15.81 -0.24 -17.41
C GLU A 112 -16.04 0.74 -16.25
N LEU A 113 -15.05 0.94 -15.38
CA LEU A 113 -15.16 1.81 -14.22
C LEU A 113 -15.04 3.30 -14.61
N HIS A 114 -14.29 3.62 -15.65
CA HIS A 114 -14.16 4.99 -16.13
C HIS A 114 -15.47 5.55 -16.72
N HIS A 115 -16.31 4.72 -17.35
CA HIS A 115 -17.57 5.13 -17.98
C HIS A 115 -18.72 5.43 -17.01
N ARG A 116 -18.58 5.16 -15.71
CA ARG A 116 -19.64 5.35 -14.71
C ARG A 116 -19.49 6.62 -13.87
N SER A 117 -18.43 7.38 -14.09
CA SER A 117 -18.07 8.56 -13.30
C SER A 117 -18.40 9.91 -13.95
N ASP A 118 -19.06 9.89 -15.11
CA ASP A 118 -19.55 11.07 -15.84
C ASP A 118 -21.07 11.27 -15.67
#